data_AF-A0A960WNL7-F1
#
_entry.id   AF-A0A960WNL7-F1
#
_cell.length_a   1.000
_cell.length_b   1.000
_cell.length_c   1.000
_cell.angle_alpha   90.00
_cell.angle_beta   90.00
_cell.angle_gamma   90.00
#
_symmetry.space_group_name_H-M   'P 1'
#
loop_
_entity.id
_entity.type
_entity.pdbx_description
1 polymer ?
#
loop_
_entity_poly.entity_id
_entity_poly.type
_entity_poly.pdbx_seq_one_letter_code
_entity_poly.pdbx_strand_id
1 'polypeptide(L)'
;MSNTSRRTSLTYPNGRVVNLDYGSTGWIDDLFSLVKSAAISGESGNKVEYTRAGLGRYIKIAYPQPAVEMSMTRPGGGSMGDSGDPYDGYDRFSRVQEMRWQNSSAGTPIDAWQWGYNEASNRTWKKNLVAASGQDEAYGYDGLYQVILDAVGTLNTNRTAVGGVPGEEEDFTYDPTGNWLGYRKDANGSAVLDQSRSNNQDNQLTQIDGSSALLSYDRAGNATKTAPGTNGDWSKSYQPVWDAWNRLVEVKDENGTTVQKNAYDGLSRRLTKESASVVTHTYWSDRWKPLEERIGSATTASRSYLWGERPGHRDELVLRDRDTDGNGTLDERLYATMDYFNGTAVLNTSGVVQERYAYSAFGVRRIMAADFTPRSTSNYAWDFGYQGQFRDSETGWSNYGYRFYVPLLGRWINRDIIEERDGINLYSFGKNNPSNELDRFGLFCNPLILIKIEQYLIITLGVISIWLIIDTWRRYVLRGGVCCPIGEETRSRTESRTRAQSQTEKEKCTVEKVFGDGPGGGLCRVVCRPSGISYSVPCHNGTPVGTEVPPGRQGEPDPDDPNYYPNPLKIPGWE
;
A
#
# COMPACT_ATOMS: atom_id res chain seq x y z
N MET A 1 2.68 2.86 -33.55
CA MET A 1 2.94 1.53 -32.95
C MET A 1 1.61 1.03 -32.44
N SER A 2 1.04 -0.04 -33.00
CA SER A 2 -0.14 -0.67 -32.40
C SER A 2 0.32 -1.38 -31.12
N ASN A 3 -0.26 -1.01 -29.98
CA ASN A 3 0.04 -1.70 -28.73
C ASN A 3 -0.70 -3.05 -28.73
N THR A 4 0.01 -4.14 -29.02
CA THR A 4 -0.56 -5.49 -29.17
C THR A 4 -0.67 -6.26 -27.86
N SER A 5 -0.15 -5.74 -26.74
CA SER A 5 -0.15 -6.43 -25.45
C SER A 5 -0.94 -5.63 -24.40
N ARG A 6 -2.26 -5.77 -24.39
CA ARG A 6 -3.14 -5.29 -23.32
C ARG A 6 -4.19 -6.33 -22.96
N ARG A 7 -4.58 -6.37 -21.69
CA ARG A 7 -5.60 -7.30 -21.19
C ARG A 7 -6.99 -6.82 -21.61
N THR A 8 -7.69 -7.59 -22.43
CA THR A 8 -9.05 -7.26 -22.89
C THR A 8 -10.14 -7.96 -22.08
N SER A 9 -9.80 -9.02 -21.37
CA SER A 9 -10.74 -9.72 -20.49
C SER A 9 -10.03 -10.43 -19.34
N LEU A 10 -10.78 -10.75 -18.30
CA LEU A 10 -10.36 -11.57 -17.17
C LEU A 10 -11.48 -12.57 -16.85
N THR A 11 -11.15 -13.86 -16.85
CA THR A 11 -12.09 -14.93 -16.46
C THR A 11 -11.80 -15.33 -15.02
N TYR A 12 -12.83 -15.32 -14.19
CA TYR A 12 -12.76 -15.67 -12.77
C TYR A 12 -12.94 -17.19 -12.59
N PRO A 13 -12.53 -17.76 -11.44
CA PRO A 13 -12.65 -19.19 -11.19
C PRO A 13 -14.08 -19.74 -11.27
N ASN A 14 -15.10 -18.95 -10.92
CA ASN A 14 -16.52 -19.30 -11.08
C ASN A 14 -17.04 -19.16 -12.52
N GLY A 15 -16.20 -18.84 -13.50
CA GLY A 15 -16.57 -18.66 -14.90
C GLY A 15 -17.07 -17.26 -15.27
N ARG A 16 -17.17 -16.33 -14.31
CA ARG A 16 -17.51 -14.92 -14.60
C ARG A 16 -16.43 -14.30 -15.48
N VAL A 17 -16.81 -13.68 -16.59
CA VAL A 17 -15.88 -12.98 -17.48
C VAL A 17 -16.09 -11.47 -17.36
N VAL A 18 -15.03 -10.75 -17.05
CA VAL A 18 -14.99 -9.28 -17.06
C VAL A 18 -14.27 -8.81 -18.30
N ASN A 19 -14.95 -8.04 -19.14
CA ASN A 19 -14.41 -7.44 -20.36
C ASN A 19 -13.97 -6.00 -20.08
N LEU A 20 -12.80 -5.63 -20.60
CA LEU A 20 -12.22 -4.29 -20.49
C LEU A 20 -12.24 -3.61 -21.85
N ASP A 21 -12.85 -2.43 -21.90
CA ASP A 21 -12.88 -1.59 -23.10
C ASP A 21 -11.83 -0.48 -23.00
N TYR A 22 -11.24 -0.13 -24.14
CA TYR A 22 -10.21 0.90 -24.28
C TYR A 22 -10.67 2.08 -25.14
N GLY A 23 -11.99 2.21 -25.35
CA GLY A 23 -12.58 3.23 -26.18
C GLY A 23 -12.31 3.03 -27.67
N SER A 24 -12.66 4.05 -28.44
CA SER A 24 -12.56 4.05 -29.90
C SER A 24 -11.09 4.07 -30.35
N THR A 25 -10.80 3.36 -31.44
CA THR A 25 -9.46 3.29 -32.02
C THR A 25 -8.90 4.69 -32.32
N GLY A 26 -7.63 4.92 -31.96
CA GLY A 26 -6.92 6.18 -32.19
C GLY A 26 -7.22 7.29 -31.18
N TRP A 27 -8.12 7.08 -30.21
CA TRP A 27 -8.33 7.99 -29.10
C TRP A 27 -7.31 7.77 -27.97
N ILE A 28 -7.23 8.71 -27.04
CA ILE A 28 -6.24 8.69 -25.95
C ILE A 28 -6.29 7.39 -25.13
N ASP A 29 -7.48 6.88 -24.82
CA ASP A 29 -7.65 5.64 -24.07
C ASP A 29 -7.07 4.44 -24.83
N ASP A 30 -7.28 4.38 -26.15
CA ASP A 30 -6.75 3.33 -27.01
C ASP A 30 -5.22 3.42 -27.15
N LEU A 31 -4.71 4.61 -27.50
CA LEU A 31 -3.29 4.86 -27.74
C LEU A 31 -2.43 4.60 -26.52
N PHE A 32 -2.93 4.91 -25.32
CA PHE A 32 -2.21 4.73 -24.05
C PHE A 32 -2.66 3.49 -23.27
N SER A 33 -3.57 2.69 -23.84
CA SER A 33 -4.09 1.48 -23.19
C SER A 33 -4.66 1.76 -21.80
N LEU A 34 -5.46 2.82 -21.70
CA LEU A 34 -6.20 3.20 -20.51
C LEU A 34 -7.58 2.56 -20.55
N VAL A 35 -7.94 1.82 -19.51
CA VAL A 35 -9.26 1.18 -19.43
C VAL A 35 -10.33 2.27 -19.35
N LYS A 36 -11.21 2.31 -20.35
CA LYS A 36 -12.33 3.26 -20.43
C LYS A 36 -13.56 2.75 -19.68
N SER A 37 -13.86 1.46 -19.78
CA SER A 37 -14.95 0.85 -19.03
C SER A 37 -14.70 -0.63 -18.77
N ALA A 38 -15.45 -1.18 -17.83
CA ALA A 38 -15.50 -2.62 -17.57
C ALA A 38 -16.95 -3.12 -17.57
N ALA A 39 -17.18 -4.26 -18.20
CA ALA A 39 -18.48 -4.92 -18.30
C ALA A 39 -18.35 -6.39 -17.88
N ILE A 40 -19.45 -6.95 -17.35
CA ILE A 40 -19.52 -8.38 -17.01
C ILE A 40 -20.23 -9.07 -18.18
N SER A 41 -19.61 -10.11 -18.74
CA SER A 41 -20.18 -10.88 -19.84
C SER A 41 -21.50 -11.52 -19.42
N GLY A 42 -22.51 -11.42 -20.28
CA GLY A 42 -23.88 -11.90 -20.01
C GLY A 42 -24.76 -10.90 -19.26
N GLU A 43 -24.23 -9.77 -18.80
CA GLU A 43 -25.02 -8.71 -18.17
C GLU A 43 -25.15 -7.48 -19.07
N SER A 44 -26.24 -6.73 -18.89
CA SER A 44 -26.45 -5.49 -19.64
C SER A 44 -25.58 -4.34 -19.11
N GLY A 45 -24.98 -3.60 -20.03
CA GLY A 45 -24.27 -2.36 -19.77
C GLY A 45 -22.96 -2.49 -19.01
N ASN A 46 -22.18 -1.40 -19.05
CA ASN A 46 -20.96 -1.26 -18.28
C ASN A 46 -21.26 -1.16 -16.78
N LYS A 47 -20.32 -1.64 -15.97
CA LYS A 47 -20.39 -1.57 -14.50
C LYS A 47 -19.59 -0.42 -13.94
N VAL A 48 -18.54 -0.01 -14.65
CA VAL A 48 -17.80 1.21 -14.39
C VAL A 48 -17.36 1.86 -15.70
N GLU A 49 -17.37 3.18 -15.74
CA GLU A 49 -16.88 4.00 -16.85
C GLU A 49 -16.01 5.13 -16.33
N TYR A 50 -14.91 5.40 -17.03
CA TYR A 50 -13.93 6.40 -16.66
C TYR A 50 -13.90 7.53 -17.67
N THR A 51 -13.92 8.77 -17.19
CA THR A 51 -13.59 9.96 -17.98
C THR A 51 -12.33 10.60 -17.41
N ARG A 52 -11.36 10.88 -18.28
CA ARG A 52 -10.05 11.40 -17.90
C ARG A 52 -9.72 12.70 -18.63
N ALA A 53 -8.94 13.54 -17.96
CA ALA A 53 -8.22 14.65 -18.56
C ALA A 53 -6.73 14.25 -18.68
N GLY A 54 -6.27 14.08 -19.92
CA GLY A 54 -4.91 13.60 -20.19
C GLY A 54 -4.68 12.15 -19.73
N LEU A 55 -3.44 11.82 -19.34
CA LEU A 55 -3.01 10.43 -19.09
C LEU A 55 -3.34 9.87 -17.71
N GLY A 56 -3.65 10.73 -16.72
CA GLY A 56 -3.73 10.29 -15.32
C GLY A 56 -4.81 10.95 -14.48
N ARG A 57 -5.34 12.10 -14.87
CA ARG A 57 -6.32 12.84 -14.06
C ARG A 57 -7.72 12.34 -14.38
N TYR A 58 -8.36 11.69 -13.41
CA TYR A 58 -9.74 11.26 -13.55
C TYR A 58 -10.67 12.44 -13.21
N ILE A 59 -11.69 12.61 -14.05
CA ILE A 59 -12.70 13.66 -13.90
C ILE A 59 -14.02 13.06 -13.44
N LYS A 60 -14.33 11.86 -13.95
CA LYS A 60 -15.58 11.17 -13.64
C LYS A 60 -15.37 9.67 -13.59
N ILE A 61 -16.00 9.03 -12.61
CA ILE A 61 -16.14 7.58 -12.49
C ILE A 61 -17.63 7.30 -12.40
N ALA A 62 -18.23 6.72 -13.43
CA ALA A 62 -19.66 6.42 -13.44
C ALA A 62 -19.91 4.94 -13.19
N TYR A 63 -20.94 4.65 -12.42
CA TYR A 63 -21.54 3.33 -12.24
C TYR A 63 -22.91 3.35 -12.93
N PRO A 64 -23.00 2.90 -14.19
CA PRO A 64 -24.21 3.07 -14.99
C PRO A 64 -25.43 2.33 -14.42
N GLN A 65 -25.25 1.13 -13.87
CA GLN A 65 -26.35 0.33 -13.31
C GLN A 65 -27.07 1.05 -12.16
N PRO A 66 -26.40 1.53 -11.09
CA PRO A 66 -27.06 2.30 -10.04
C PRO A 66 -27.37 3.75 -10.42
N ALA A 67 -26.99 4.21 -11.62
CA ALA A 67 -27.08 5.60 -12.06
C ALA A 67 -26.40 6.59 -11.09
N VAL A 68 -25.20 6.23 -10.63
CA VAL A 68 -24.39 7.02 -9.70
C VAL A 68 -23.02 7.29 -10.31
N GLU A 69 -22.48 8.48 -10.08
CA GLU A 69 -21.15 8.87 -10.54
C GLU A 69 -20.39 9.66 -9.49
N MET A 70 -19.08 9.43 -9.43
CA MET A 70 -18.14 10.35 -8.82
C MET A 70 -17.77 11.40 -9.84
N SER A 71 -17.97 12.67 -9.50
CA SER A 71 -17.64 13.80 -10.35
C SER A 71 -16.71 14.80 -9.67
N MET A 72 -15.72 15.26 -10.43
CA MET A 72 -14.81 16.37 -10.10
C MET A 72 -15.31 17.71 -10.65
N THR A 73 -16.51 17.75 -11.21
CA THR A 73 -17.15 18.97 -11.74
C THR A 73 -18.42 19.32 -10.98
N ARG A 74 -18.72 20.61 -10.83
CA ARG A 74 -19.99 21.10 -10.28
C ARG A 74 -21.17 20.76 -11.18
N PRO A 75 -22.29 20.26 -10.60
CA PRO A 75 -23.58 20.29 -11.28
C PRO A 75 -23.93 21.72 -11.71
N GLY A 76 -24.33 21.92 -12.96
CA GLY A 76 -24.85 23.21 -13.43
C GLY A 76 -23.83 24.26 -13.89
N GLY A 77 -22.54 23.92 -14.05
CA GLY A 77 -21.57 24.82 -14.70
C GLY A 77 -21.23 26.09 -13.91
N GLY A 78 -21.17 25.99 -12.57
CA GLY A 78 -20.81 27.11 -11.70
C GLY A 78 -19.42 27.71 -12.00
N SER A 79 -19.11 28.83 -11.34
CA SER A 79 -17.83 29.55 -11.47
C SER A 79 -16.64 28.59 -11.47
N MET A 80 -15.67 28.84 -12.36
CA MET A 80 -14.40 28.10 -12.42
C MET A 80 -13.83 27.95 -11.01
N GLY A 81 -13.32 26.74 -10.71
CA GLY A 81 -12.73 26.45 -9.40
C GLY A 81 -11.51 27.32 -9.12
N ASP A 82 -10.88 27.13 -7.96
CA ASP A 82 -9.67 27.86 -7.54
C ASP A 82 -8.52 27.77 -8.58
N SER A 83 -8.53 26.71 -9.40
CA SER A 83 -7.60 26.45 -10.49
C SER A 83 -7.88 27.22 -11.78
N GLY A 84 -9.01 27.93 -11.89
CA GLY A 84 -9.48 28.53 -13.14
C GLY A 84 -9.88 27.51 -14.20
N ASP A 85 -10.02 26.23 -13.83
CA ASP A 85 -10.44 25.13 -14.68
C ASP A 85 -11.89 24.70 -14.34
N PRO A 86 -12.59 23.95 -15.22
CA PRO A 86 -13.95 23.48 -14.94
C PRO A 86 -14.00 22.33 -13.91
N TYR A 87 -12.86 21.91 -13.35
CA TYR A 87 -12.71 20.76 -12.45
C TYR A 87 -12.51 21.23 -11.02
N ASP A 88 -13.59 21.76 -10.44
CA ASP A 88 -13.61 22.31 -9.09
C ASP A 88 -13.34 21.28 -7.97
N GLY A 89 -13.34 19.99 -8.28
CA GLY A 89 -12.87 18.95 -7.36
C GLY A 89 -11.37 19.03 -7.03
N TYR A 90 -10.60 19.79 -7.80
CA TYR A 90 -9.18 20.01 -7.58
C TYR A 90 -8.86 21.47 -7.26
N ASP A 91 -7.87 21.68 -6.39
CA ASP A 91 -7.30 22.99 -6.15
C ASP A 91 -6.21 23.36 -7.17
N ARG A 92 -5.70 24.60 -7.08
CA ARG A 92 -4.66 25.13 -7.98
C ARG A 92 -3.35 24.34 -7.97
N PHE A 93 -3.13 23.49 -6.97
CA PHE A 93 -1.97 22.62 -6.84
C PHE A 93 -2.27 21.19 -7.31
N SER A 94 -3.42 20.97 -7.95
CA SER A 94 -3.91 19.67 -8.40
C SER A 94 -4.16 18.66 -7.27
N ARG A 95 -4.33 19.14 -6.02
CA ARG A 95 -4.78 18.31 -4.89
C ARG A 95 -6.29 18.17 -4.95
N VAL A 96 -6.81 17.03 -4.51
CA VAL A 96 -8.24 16.78 -4.47
C VAL A 96 -8.87 17.56 -3.31
N GLN A 97 -9.58 18.64 -3.61
CA GLN A 97 -10.29 19.44 -2.61
C GLN A 97 -11.74 19.01 -2.44
N GLU A 98 -12.36 18.36 -3.43
CA GLU A 98 -13.74 17.90 -3.34
C GLU A 98 -13.98 16.67 -4.23
N MET A 99 -14.72 15.69 -3.71
CA MET A 99 -15.17 14.52 -4.45
C MET A 99 -16.66 14.31 -4.21
N ARG A 100 -17.45 14.21 -5.27
CA ARG A 100 -18.91 14.05 -5.16
C ARG A 100 -19.37 12.77 -5.83
N TRP A 101 -19.76 11.76 -5.04
CA TRP A 101 -20.66 10.73 -5.54
C TRP A 101 -22.07 11.29 -5.56
N GLN A 102 -22.67 11.31 -6.74
CA GLN A 102 -23.96 11.94 -7.00
C GLN A 102 -24.79 11.09 -7.95
N ASN A 103 -26.10 11.29 -7.94
CA ASN A 103 -26.96 10.71 -8.96
C ASN A 103 -26.55 11.25 -10.35
N SER A 104 -26.34 10.36 -11.32
CA SER A 104 -25.82 10.71 -12.63
C SER A 104 -26.70 11.65 -13.45
N SER A 105 -28.02 11.65 -13.22
CA SER A 105 -28.96 12.50 -13.95
C SER A 105 -29.33 13.75 -13.17
N ALA A 106 -29.62 13.60 -11.87
CA ALA A 106 -30.08 14.71 -11.02
C ALA A 106 -28.91 15.57 -10.49
N GLY A 107 -27.68 15.05 -10.44
CA GLY A 107 -26.55 15.75 -9.82
C GLY A 107 -26.65 15.89 -8.31
N THR A 108 -27.63 15.25 -7.67
CA THR A 108 -27.82 15.29 -6.22
C THR A 108 -26.74 14.45 -5.53
N PRO A 109 -25.99 15.02 -4.56
CA PRO A 109 -24.99 14.27 -3.80
C PRO A 109 -25.59 13.12 -2.99
N ILE A 110 -24.95 11.96 -3.05
CA ILE A 110 -25.28 10.74 -2.30
C ILE A 110 -24.20 10.47 -1.25
N ASP A 111 -22.94 10.70 -1.62
CA ASP A 111 -21.78 10.64 -0.73
C ASP A 111 -20.72 11.63 -1.23
N ALA A 112 -20.51 12.73 -0.53
CA ALA A 112 -19.66 13.82 -1.02
C ALA A 112 -18.80 14.39 0.09
N TRP A 113 -17.55 14.67 -0.25
CA TRP A 113 -16.50 15.00 0.69
C TRP A 113 -15.70 16.20 0.19
N GLN A 114 -15.35 17.09 1.12
CA GLN A 114 -14.49 18.24 0.85
C GLN A 114 -13.31 18.23 1.82
N TRP A 115 -12.14 18.70 1.36
CA TRP A 115 -10.92 18.76 2.16
C TRP A 115 -10.32 20.16 2.17
N GLY A 116 -9.66 20.48 3.27
CA GLY A 116 -8.75 21.61 3.36
C GLY A 116 -7.33 21.16 3.66
N TYR A 117 -6.38 21.97 3.21
CA TYR A 117 -4.96 21.67 3.28
C TYR A 117 -4.19 22.82 3.91
N ASN A 118 -3.12 22.50 4.63
CA ASN A 118 -2.11 23.49 5.00
C ASN A 118 -1.09 23.72 3.86
N GLU A 119 -0.11 24.58 4.12
CA GLU A 119 0.97 24.92 3.17
C GLU A 119 1.85 23.71 2.83
N ALA A 120 2.00 22.76 3.75
CA ALA A 120 2.72 21.50 3.55
C ALA A 120 1.90 20.44 2.79
N SER A 121 0.66 20.74 2.40
CA SER A 121 -0.29 19.82 1.78
C SER A 121 -0.80 18.69 2.68
N ASN A 122 -0.71 18.85 4.00
CA ASN A 122 -1.42 17.98 4.94
C ASN A 122 -2.89 18.41 5.01
N ARG A 123 -3.80 17.43 5.04
CA ARG A 123 -5.23 17.65 5.25
C ARG A 123 -5.50 18.17 6.66
N THR A 124 -6.01 19.39 6.82
CA THR A 124 -6.34 19.95 8.14
C THR A 124 -7.79 19.72 8.53
N TRP A 125 -8.67 19.49 7.57
CA TRP A 125 -10.06 19.12 7.82
C TRP A 125 -10.64 18.34 6.65
N LYS A 126 -11.68 17.58 6.95
CA LYS A 126 -12.52 16.83 6.01
C LYS A 126 -13.98 17.09 6.36
N LYS A 127 -14.77 17.51 5.38
CA LYS A 127 -16.18 17.82 5.55
C LYS A 127 -17.04 16.82 4.80
N ASN A 128 -18.08 16.30 5.44
CA ASN A 128 -19.13 15.55 4.75
C ASN A 128 -20.19 16.53 4.22
N LEU A 129 -20.45 16.53 2.92
CA LEU A 129 -21.39 17.45 2.27
C LEU A 129 -22.83 16.92 2.26
N VAL A 130 -23.05 15.67 2.66
CA VAL A 130 -24.37 15.01 2.71
C VAL A 130 -24.91 14.94 4.13
N ALA A 131 -24.04 14.77 5.13
CA ALA A 131 -24.42 14.82 6.53
C ALA A 131 -24.84 16.23 6.94
N ALA A 132 -25.91 16.34 7.74
CA ALA A 132 -26.38 17.63 8.23
C ALA A 132 -25.42 18.26 9.26
N SER A 133 -24.82 17.43 10.12
CA SER A 133 -23.86 17.83 11.16
C SER A 133 -23.14 16.60 11.74
N GLY A 134 -22.06 16.82 12.49
CA GLY A 134 -21.46 15.81 13.36
C GLY A 134 -20.58 14.75 12.66
N GLN A 135 -20.33 14.88 11.36
CA GLN A 135 -19.55 13.92 10.57
C GLN A 135 -18.32 14.56 9.90
N ASP A 136 -18.00 15.80 10.26
CA ASP A 136 -16.79 16.46 9.81
C ASP A 136 -15.62 16.08 10.71
N GLU A 137 -14.41 16.12 10.17
CA GLU A 137 -13.17 15.79 10.87
C GLU A 137 -12.20 16.98 10.80
N ALA A 138 -11.52 17.26 11.90
CA ALA A 138 -10.46 18.25 12.00
C ALA A 138 -9.18 17.57 12.50
N TYR A 139 -8.06 17.85 11.84
CA TYR A 139 -6.78 17.22 12.15
C TYR A 139 -5.76 18.27 12.65
N GLY A 140 -5.03 17.91 13.70
CA GLY A 140 -3.85 18.64 14.18
C GLY A 140 -2.57 17.90 13.83
N TYR A 141 -1.49 18.65 13.61
CA TYR A 141 -0.17 18.10 13.30
C TYR A 141 0.92 18.74 14.15
N ASP A 142 1.98 17.97 14.46
CA ASP A 142 3.21 18.50 15.00
C ASP A 142 4.14 19.08 13.90
N GLY A 143 5.33 19.55 14.30
CA GLY A 143 6.33 20.09 13.38
C GLY A 143 6.97 19.06 12.44
N LEU A 144 6.78 17.76 12.67
CA LEU A 144 7.20 16.66 11.81
C LEU A 144 6.06 16.15 10.92
N TYR A 145 4.89 16.81 10.97
CA TYR A 145 3.67 16.44 10.27
C TYR A 145 3.05 15.10 10.72
N GLN A 146 3.32 14.70 11.96
CA GLN A 146 2.62 13.58 12.60
C GLN A 146 1.27 14.07 13.13
N VAL A 147 0.22 13.26 12.99
CA VAL A 147 -1.13 13.58 13.46
C VAL A 147 -1.13 13.61 14.98
N ILE A 148 -1.40 14.74 15.61
CA ILE A 148 -1.50 14.85 17.07
C ILE A 148 -2.94 14.91 17.57
N LEU A 149 -3.89 15.22 16.68
CA LEU A 149 -5.29 15.39 17.00
C LEU A 149 -6.13 14.92 15.81
N ASP A 150 -7.19 14.17 16.09
CA ASP A 150 -8.30 13.87 15.18
C ASP A 150 -9.63 14.10 15.91
N ALA A 151 -10.36 15.14 15.53
CA ALA A 151 -11.61 15.52 16.16
C ALA A 151 -12.78 15.42 15.18
N VAL A 152 -13.80 14.64 15.56
CA VAL A 152 -15.03 14.45 14.79
C VAL A 152 -16.14 15.33 15.35
N GLY A 153 -16.78 16.13 14.51
CA GLY A 153 -17.92 16.93 14.88
C GLY A 153 -18.47 17.77 13.74
N THR A 154 -18.82 19.02 14.05
CA THR A 154 -19.20 20.02 13.04
C THR A 154 -18.13 21.10 13.00
N LEU A 155 -17.56 21.35 11.82
CA LEU A 155 -16.50 22.36 11.68
C LEU A 155 -17.02 23.77 12.03
N ASN A 156 -16.16 24.58 12.64
CA ASN A 156 -16.43 25.99 12.85
C ASN A 156 -16.49 26.76 11.52
N THR A 157 -16.98 28.00 11.54
CA THR A 157 -17.13 28.84 10.33
C THR A 157 -15.83 28.98 9.53
N ASN A 158 -14.69 29.04 10.22
CA ASN A 158 -13.38 29.22 9.61
C ASN A 158 -12.70 27.90 9.17
N ARG A 159 -13.32 26.75 9.45
CA ARG A 159 -12.79 25.40 9.20
C ARG A 159 -11.41 25.17 9.79
N THR A 160 -11.17 25.67 10.99
CA THR A 160 -9.89 25.49 11.70
C THR A 160 -9.95 24.44 12.81
N ALA A 161 -11.16 24.13 13.28
CA ALA A 161 -11.43 23.14 14.32
C ALA A 161 -12.92 22.78 14.30
N VAL A 162 -13.32 21.81 15.13
CA VAL A 162 -14.72 21.58 15.47
C VAL A 162 -15.24 22.77 16.29
N GLY A 163 -16.42 23.30 15.94
CA GLY A 163 -16.98 24.54 16.50
C GLY A 163 -17.62 24.42 17.89
N GLY A 164 -17.54 23.25 18.52
CA GLY A 164 -18.10 22.94 19.83
C GLY A 164 -17.38 21.73 20.42
N VAL A 165 -18.04 21.01 21.33
CA VAL A 165 -17.50 19.77 21.87
C VAL A 165 -17.53 18.69 20.77
N PRO A 166 -16.39 18.10 20.40
CA PRO A 166 -16.35 16.98 19.46
C PRO A 166 -17.14 15.79 19.97
N GLY A 167 -17.81 15.07 19.06
CA GLY A 167 -18.48 13.82 19.40
C GLY A 167 -17.48 12.72 19.75
N GLU A 168 -16.37 12.69 19.00
CA GLU A 168 -15.20 11.87 19.27
C GLU A 168 -13.95 12.73 19.04
N GLU A 169 -12.94 12.58 19.89
CA GLU A 169 -11.63 13.22 19.74
C GLU A 169 -10.54 12.21 20.12
N GLU A 170 -9.50 12.11 19.30
CA GLU A 170 -8.32 11.29 19.57
C GLU A 170 -7.07 12.19 19.61
N ASP A 171 -6.31 12.10 20.70
CA ASP A 171 -5.05 12.81 20.91
C ASP A 171 -3.88 11.83 20.93
N PHE A 172 -2.80 12.21 20.25
CA PHE A 172 -1.59 11.41 20.13
C PHE A 172 -0.36 12.19 20.56
N THR A 173 0.47 11.57 21.38
CA THR A 173 1.80 12.07 21.72
C THR A 173 2.85 11.07 21.30
N TYR A 174 4.00 11.56 20.84
CA TYR A 174 5.04 10.76 20.23
C TYR A 174 6.35 10.86 20.99
N ASP A 175 7.12 9.77 20.99
CA ASP A 175 8.54 9.81 21.33
C ASP A 175 9.38 10.35 20.15
N PRO A 176 10.68 10.64 20.34
CA PRO A 176 11.55 11.15 19.26
C PRO A 176 11.70 10.21 18.04
N THR A 177 11.32 8.94 18.18
CA THR A 177 11.36 7.92 17.11
C THR A 177 9.99 7.69 16.46
N GLY A 178 8.97 8.46 16.85
CA GLY A 178 7.61 8.39 16.31
C GLY A 178 6.78 7.24 16.88
N ASN A 179 7.15 6.61 18.00
CA ASN A 179 6.22 5.70 18.67
C ASN A 179 5.20 6.50 19.48
N TRP A 180 3.97 5.99 19.58
CA TRP A 180 2.96 6.58 20.45
C TRP A 180 3.39 6.42 21.90
N LEU A 181 3.63 7.55 22.56
CA LEU A 181 3.90 7.65 23.99
C LEU A 181 2.61 7.77 24.80
N GLY A 182 1.59 8.40 24.21
CA GLY A 182 0.28 8.57 24.81
C GLY A 182 -0.82 8.54 23.77
N TYR A 183 -1.93 7.90 24.12
CA TYR A 183 -3.13 7.82 23.29
C TYR A 183 -4.35 8.07 24.17
N ARG A 184 -5.02 9.18 23.92
CA ARG A 184 -6.22 9.57 24.63
C ARG A 184 -7.39 9.64 23.66
N LYS A 185 -8.54 9.13 24.08
CA LYS A 185 -9.79 9.21 23.35
C LYS A 185 -10.85 9.83 24.25
N ASP A 186 -11.48 10.88 23.74
CA ASP A 186 -12.59 11.55 24.38
C ASP A 186 -13.89 11.29 23.58
N ALA A 187 -15.00 11.11 24.29
CA ALA A 187 -16.33 11.03 23.72
C ALA A 187 -17.18 12.15 24.32
N ASN A 188 -17.72 13.02 23.48
CA ASN A 188 -18.45 14.22 23.89
C ASN A 188 -17.68 15.05 24.95
N GLY A 189 -16.38 15.23 24.73
CA GLY A 189 -15.49 16.02 25.60
C GLY A 189 -15.14 15.39 26.95
N SER A 190 -15.45 14.10 27.14
CA SER A 190 -15.06 13.34 28.34
C SER A 190 -14.13 12.19 27.95
N ALA A 191 -13.01 12.05 28.65
CA ALA A 191 -12.07 10.96 28.43
C ALA A 191 -12.72 9.59 28.66
N VAL A 192 -12.71 8.75 27.63
CA VAL A 192 -13.14 7.35 27.68
C VAL A 192 -11.96 6.38 27.64
N LEU A 193 -10.80 6.86 27.20
CA LEU A 193 -9.54 6.14 27.22
C LEU A 193 -8.41 7.14 27.39
N ASP A 194 -7.46 6.87 28.28
CA ASP A 194 -6.24 7.67 28.43
C ASP A 194 -5.11 6.71 28.76
N GLN A 195 -4.26 6.44 27.76
CA GLN A 195 -3.21 5.44 27.85
C GLN A 195 -1.84 6.07 27.78
N SER A 196 -0.97 5.65 28.69
CA SER A 196 0.47 5.80 28.57
C SER A 196 1.09 4.56 27.93
N ARG A 197 2.10 4.75 27.08
CA ARG A 197 2.75 3.68 26.35
C ARG A 197 4.26 3.79 26.49
N SER A 198 4.96 2.67 26.40
CA SER A 198 6.42 2.66 26.42
C SER A 198 6.98 1.66 25.43
N ASN A 199 8.08 2.07 24.80
CA ASN A 199 8.76 1.31 23.75
C ASN A 199 10.20 1.01 24.15
N ASN A 200 10.74 -0.09 23.65
CA ASN A 200 12.17 -0.41 23.81
C ASN A 200 13.02 0.23 22.69
N GLN A 201 14.33 -0.03 22.72
CA GLN A 201 15.29 0.47 21.73
C GLN A 201 15.01 -0.01 20.30
N ASP A 202 14.30 -1.14 20.16
CA ASP A 202 13.89 -1.71 18.86
C ASP A 202 12.53 -1.17 18.38
N ASN A 203 11.97 -0.14 19.04
CA ASN A 203 10.64 0.42 18.78
C ASN A 203 9.46 -0.56 19.02
N GLN A 204 9.68 -1.67 19.72
CA GLN A 204 8.61 -2.58 20.13
C GLN A 204 7.81 -1.96 21.28
N LEU A 205 6.48 -2.07 21.24
CA LEU A 205 5.61 -1.58 22.30
C LEU A 205 5.65 -2.58 23.46
N THR A 206 6.30 -2.22 24.57
CA THR A 206 6.55 -3.14 25.69
C THR A 206 5.60 -2.94 26.87
N GLN A 207 5.02 -1.75 27.03
CA GLN A 207 4.07 -1.46 28.11
C GLN A 207 2.92 -0.57 27.65
N ILE A 208 1.74 -0.84 28.20
CA ILE A 208 0.58 0.05 28.21
C ILE A 208 0.19 0.23 29.67
N ASP A 209 0.07 1.48 30.13
CA ASP A 209 -0.26 1.85 31.51
C ASP A 209 0.63 1.18 32.55
N GLY A 210 1.93 1.12 32.24
CA GLY A 210 2.96 0.50 33.06
C GLY A 210 2.94 -1.03 33.09
N SER A 211 2.02 -1.68 32.36
CA SER A 211 1.90 -3.14 32.30
C SER A 211 2.45 -3.72 31.01
N SER A 212 3.31 -4.74 31.13
CA SER A 212 3.80 -5.56 30.01
C SER A 212 3.04 -6.88 29.84
N ALA A 213 2.03 -7.16 30.68
CA ALA A 213 1.42 -8.50 30.77
C ALA A 213 0.77 -8.99 29.45
N LEU A 214 0.35 -8.04 28.61
CA LEU A 214 -0.41 -8.29 27.37
C LEU A 214 0.43 -8.08 26.10
N LEU A 215 1.74 -7.82 26.26
CA LEU A 215 2.63 -7.44 25.17
C LEU A 215 3.89 -8.31 25.23
N SER A 216 4.20 -8.99 24.14
CA SER A 216 5.46 -9.73 24.00
C SER A 216 5.83 -9.86 22.53
N TYR A 217 7.13 -10.04 22.27
CA TYR A 217 7.68 -10.21 20.92
C TYR A 217 8.63 -11.40 20.89
N ASP A 218 8.79 -12.00 19.72
CA ASP A 218 9.86 -12.95 19.45
C ASP A 218 11.18 -12.23 19.11
N ARG A 219 12.25 -13.01 18.89
CA ARG A 219 13.58 -12.47 18.53
C ARG A 219 13.62 -11.86 17.13
N ALA A 220 12.69 -12.22 16.25
CA ALA A 220 12.58 -11.63 14.91
C ALA A 220 11.81 -10.29 14.94
N GLY A 221 11.21 -9.92 16.08
CA GLY A 221 10.42 -8.71 16.26
C GLY A 221 8.97 -8.86 15.81
N ASN A 222 8.46 -10.08 15.73
CA ASN A 222 7.03 -10.30 15.58
C ASN A 222 6.37 -10.32 16.96
N ALA A 223 5.22 -9.64 17.11
CA ALA A 223 4.45 -9.72 18.35
C ALA A 223 4.02 -11.17 18.59
N THR A 224 4.14 -11.67 19.82
CA THR A 224 3.62 -12.97 20.26
C THR A 224 2.43 -12.82 21.22
N LYS A 225 2.28 -11.62 21.80
CA LYS A 225 1.06 -11.14 22.44
C LYS A 225 0.86 -9.68 22.10
N THR A 226 -0.36 -9.29 21.78
CA THR A 226 -0.70 -7.90 21.47
C THR A 226 -2.08 -7.53 21.99
N ALA A 227 -2.20 -6.36 22.59
CA ALA A 227 -3.45 -5.74 23.01
C ALA A 227 -3.89 -4.69 21.96
N PRO A 228 -5.17 -4.35 21.85
CA PRO A 228 -6.29 -4.96 22.56
C PRO A 228 -6.67 -6.33 21.98
N GLY A 229 -7.36 -7.13 22.78
CA GLY A 229 -7.87 -8.45 22.39
C GLY A 229 -9.29 -8.39 21.80
N THR A 230 -10.05 -9.45 22.07
CA THR A 230 -11.44 -9.62 21.63
C THR A 230 -12.29 -8.37 21.83
N ASN A 231 -13.00 -7.94 20.78
CA ASN A 231 -13.85 -6.73 20.75
C ASN A 231 -13.14 -5.40 21.07
N GLY A 232 -11.81 -5.32 20.95
CA GLY A 232 -11.06 -4.11 21.27
C GLY A 232 -10.90 -3.88 22.78
N ASP A 233 -11.03 -4.92 23.58
CA ASP A 233 -10.83 -4.87 25.04
C ASP A 233 -9.34 -4.80 25.39
N TRP A 234 -8.95 -3.71 26.07
CA TRP A 234 -7.58 -3.45 26.50
C TRP A 234 -7.10 -4.30 27.68
N SER A 235 -8.01 -5.02 28.36
CA SER A 235 -7.66 -6.00 29.38
C SER A 235 -7.29 -7.37 28.80
N LYS A 236 -7.49 -7.56 27.50
CA LYS A 236 -7.29 -8.82 26.77
C LYS A 236 -6.15 -8.67 25.75
N SER A 237 -5.63 -9.82 25.31
CA SER A 237 -4.65 -9.87 24.22
C SER A 237 -4.96 -10.98 23.24
N TYR A 238 -4.57 -10.75 21.99
CA TYR A 238 -4.40 -11.83 21.01
C TYR A 238 -2.99 -12.38 21.08
N GLN A 239 -2.86 -13.67 20.77
CA GLN A 239 -1.59 -14.38 20.67
C GLN A 239 -1.35 -14.80 19.22
N PRO A 240 -0.79 -13.91 18.39
CA PRO A 240 -0.39 -14.23 17.02
C PRO A 240 0.78 -15.22 16.98
N VAL A 241 0.72 -16.14 16.02
CA VAL A 241 1.71 -17.18 15.74
C VAL A 241 2.22 -17.00 14.32
N TRP A 242 3.53 -17.11 14.15
CA TRP A 242 4.22 -16.79 12.91
C TRP A 242 4.91 -18.02 12.32
N ASP A 243 5.04 -18.06 11.00
CA ASP A 243 5.92 -19.02 10.33
C ASP A 243 7.37 -18.51 10.24
N ALA A 244 8.26 -19.37 9.71
CA ALA A 244 9.67 -19.05 9.52
C ALA A 244 9.93 -17.90 8.53
N TRP A 245 8.93 -17.46 7.77
CA TRP A 245 9.00 -16.32 6.85
C TRP A 245 8.33 -15.06 7.42
N ASN A 246 8.08 -15.01 8.74
CA ASN A 246 7.42 -13.90 9.43
C ASN A 246 6.00 -13.61 8.90
N ARG A 247 5.25 -14.64 8.49
CA ARG A 247 3.84 -14.52 8.09
C ARG A 247 2.93 -15.04 9.18
N LEU A 248 1.82 -14.35 9.41
CA LEU A 248 0.86 -14.65 10.48
C LEU A 248 0.03 -15.89 10.17
N VAL A 249 0.38 -17.05 10.72
CA VAL A 249 -0.30 -18.32 10.41
C VAL A 249 -1.48 -18.63 11.33
N GLU A 250 -1.48 -18.13 12.56
CA GLU A 250 -2.57 -18.37 13.50
C GLU A 250 -2.71 -17.18 14.47
N VAL A 251 -3.93 -16.89 14.89
CA VAL A 251 -4.24 -15.93 15.96
C VAL A 251 -5.08 -16.66 17.00
N LYS A 252 -4.63 -16.63 18.25
CA LYS A 252 -5.37 -17.16 19.40
C LYS A 252 -5.89 -16.05 20.29
N ASP A 253 -7.00 -16.28 20.96
CA ASP A 253 -7.54 -15.38 21.98
C ASP A 253 -6.71 -15.42 23.29
N GLU A 254 -7.17 -14.70 24.31
CA GLU A 254 -6.52 -14.66 25.62
C GLU A 254 -6.45 -16.03 26.32
N ASN A 255 -7.35 -16.95 25.96
CA ASN A 255 -7.46 -18.30 26.53
C ASN A 255 -6.71 -19.36 25.71
N GLY A 256 -6.06 -18.97 24.61
CA GLY A 256 -5.37 -19.88 23.70
C GLY A 256 -6.29 -20.58 22.69
N THR A 257 -7.54 -20.17 22.58
CA THR A 257 -8.48 -20.65 21.56
C THR A 257 -8.13 -20.05 20.21
N THR A 258 -8.03 -20.86 19.16
CA THR A 258 -7.84 -20.39 17.79
C THR A 258 -9.02 -19.50 17.36
N VAL A 259 -8.74 -18.24 17.05
CA VAL A 259 -9.69 -17.29 16.45
C VAL A 259 -9.59 -17.33 14.93
N GLN A 260 -8.37 -17.41 14.41
CA GLN A 260 -8.09 -17.35 12.99
C GLN A 260 -6.87 -18.19 12.62
N LYS A 261 -6.92 -18.94 11.51
CA LYS A 261 -5.73 -19.53 10.88
C LYS A 261 -5.61 -19.06 9.44
N ASN A 262 -4.39 -18.80 8.98
CA ASN A 262 -4.10 -18.34 7.64
C ASN A 262 -3.13 -19.28 6.94
N ALA A 263 -3.33 -19.48 5.63
CA ALA A 263 -2.32 -20.08 4.75
C ALA A 263 -2.02 -19.15 3.59
N TYR A 264 -0.80 -19.23 3.07
CA TYR A 264 -0.24 -18.29 2.11
C TYR A 264 0.34 -19.00 0.89
N ASP A 265 0.38 -18.30 -0.24
CA ASP A 265 1.17 -18.74 -1.40
C ASP A 265 2.64 -18.30 -1.29
N GLY A 266 3.44 -18.62 -2.31
CA GLY A 266 4.84 -18.21 -2.39
C GLY A 266 5.07 -16.71 -2.60
N LEU A 267 4.02 -15.94 -2.90
CA LEU A 267 4.04 -14.48 -2.98
C LEU A 267 3.50 -13.84 -1.69
N SER A 268 3.28 -14.61 -0.62
CA SER A 268 2.70 -14.12 0.64
C SER A 268 1.27 -13.58 0.51
N ARG A 269 0.52 -13.93 -0.55
CA ARG A 269 -0.92 -13.69 -0.60
C ARG A 269 -1.64 -14.71 0.26
N ARG A 270 -2.58 -14.26 1.10
CA ARG A 270 -3.40 -15.15 1.93
C ARG A 270 -4.36 -15.94 1.04
N LEU A 271 -4.17 -17.24 0.93
CA LEU A 271 -5.02 -18.15 0.16
C LEU A 271 -6.23 -18.63 0.95
N THR A 272 -6.03 -18.93 2.23
CA THR A 272 -7.11 -19.41 3.10
C THR A 272 -7.13 -18.67 4.41
N LYS A 273 -8.34 -18.42 4.91
CA LYS A 273 -8.61 -17.99 6.28
C LYS A 273 -9.60 -18.97 6.91
N GLU A 274 -9.22 -19.65 7.97
CA GLU A 274 -10.12 -20.46 8.79
C GLU A 274 -10.53 -19.65 10.02
N SER A 275 -11.84 -19.55 10.25
CA SER A 275 -12.45 -18.84 11.38
C SER A 275 -13.67 -19.62 11.83
N ALA A 276 -13.79 -19.88 13.13
CA ALA A 276 -14.87 -20.70 13.71
C ALA A 276 -15.10 -22.04 12.96
N SER A 277 -14.02 -22.73 12.57
CA SER A 277 -14.02 -23.97 11.74
C SER A 277 -14.57 -23.82 10.31
N VAL A 278 -14.83 -22.60 9.86
CA VAL A 278 -15.23 -22.29 8.48
C VAL A 278 -14.01 -21.78 7.71
N VAL A 279 -13.67 -22.46 6.61
CA VAL A 279 -12.57 -22.07 5.74
C VAL A 279 -13.08 -21.17 4.62
N THR A 280 -12.48 -20.00 4.49
CA THR A 280 -12.62 -19.09 3.36
C THR A 280 -11.45 -19.26 2.42
N HIS A 281 -11.69 -19.64 1.17
CA HIS A 281 -10.69 -19.67 0.09
C HIS A 281 -10.77 -18.37 -0.72
N THR A 282 -9.65 -17.68 -0.90
CA THR A 282 -9.57 -16.44 -1.68
C THR A 282 -8.76 -16.65 -2.96
N TYR A 283 -9.34 -16.29 -4.09
CA TYR A 283 -8.68 -16.33 -5.39
C TYR A 283 -8.23 -14.93 -5.81
N TRP A 284 -7.00 -14.81 -6.27
CA TRP A 284 -6.35 -13.53 -6.50
C TRP A 284 -6.07 -13.27 -7.98
N SER A 285 -6.11 -12.01 -8.37
CA SER A 285 -5.57 -11.57 -9.66
C SER A 285 -4.04 -11.51 -9.65
N ASP A 286 -3.47 -11.37 -10.85
CA ASP A 286 -2.07 -11.01 -11.09
C ASP A 286 -1.67 -9.70 -10.42
N ARG A 287 -2.63 -8.82 -10.12
CA ARG A 287 -2.44 -7.54 -9.40
C ARG A 287 -2.75 -7.62 -7.90
N TRP A 288 -2.77 -8.84 -7.34
CA TRP A 288 -3.03 -9.10 -5.91
C TRP A 288 -4.42 -8.65 -5.44
N LYS A 289 -5.42 -8.56 -6.31
CA LYS A 289 -6.80 -8.21 -5.91
C LYS A 289 -7.62 -9.48 -5.70
N PRO A 290 -8.39 -9.62 -4.60
CA PRO A 290 -9.23 -10.80 -4.41
C PRO A 290 -10.41 -10.75 -5.40
N LEU A 291 -10.53 -11.73 -6.28
CA LEU A 291 -11.56 -11.78 -7.32
C LEU A 291 -12.81 -12.54 -6.86
N GLU A 292 -12.60 -13.58 -6.07
CA GLU A 292 -13.63 -14.51 -5.62
C GLU A 292 -13.25 -15.08 -4.26
N GLU A 293 -14.25 -15.23 -3.38
CA GLU A 293 -14.11 -15.95 -2.12
C GLU A 293 -15.15 -17.07 -2.04
N ARG A 294 -14.71 -18.24 -1.55
CA ARG A 294 -15.58 -19.40 -1.28
C ARG A 294 -15.54 -19.67 0.21
N ILE A 295 -16.69 -19.58 0.87
CA ILE A 295 -16.80 -19.68 2.32
C ILE A 295 -17.52 -20.99 2.66
N GLY A 296 -16.86 -21.86 3.42
CA GLY A 296 -17.43 -23.15 3.83
C GLY A 296 -17.64 -24.16 2.68
N SER A 297 -17.13 -23.85 1.48
CA SER A 297 -17.27 -24.66 0.28
C SER A 297 -16.03 -24.49 -0.59
N ALA A 298 -15.59 -25.58 -1.24
CA ALA A 298 -14.49 -25.54 -2.20
C ALA A 298 -14.98 -25.29 -3.64
N THR A 299 -16.29 -25.35 -3.90
CA THR A 299 -16.86 -25.38 -5.26
C THR A 299 -17.70 -24.16 -5.61
N THR A 300 -18.34 -23.53 -4.63
CA THR A 300 -19.29 -22.43 -4.87
C THR A 300 -18.71 -21.10 -4.40
N ALA A 301 -18.83 -20.06 -5.24
CA ALA A 301 -18.47 -18.70 -4.88
C ALA A 301 -19.49 -18.13 -3.89
N SER A 302 -19.03 -17.67 -2.74
CA SER A 302 -19.86 -16.94 -1.77
C SER A 302 -19.76 -15.43 -1.96
N ARG A 303 -18.64 -14.96 -2.53
CA ARG A 303 -18.42 -13.54 -2.86
C ARG A 303 -17.65 -13.43 -4.17
N SER A 304 -17.97 -12.41 -4.98
CA SER A 304 -17.22 -12.05 -6.18
C SER A 304 -17.05 -10.54 -6.26
N TYR A 305 -15.83 -10.08 -6.56
CA TYR A 305 -15.45 -8.68 -6.53
C TYR A 305 -15.10 -8.17 -7.92
N LEU A 306 -15.67 -7.03 -8.32
CA LEU A 306 -15.22 -6.31 -9.51
C LEU A 306 -14.37 -5.13 -9.06
N TRP A 307 -13.12 -5.13 -9.53
CA TRP A 307 -12.16 -4.07 -9.23
C TRP A 307 -12.09 -3.07 -10.36
N GLY A 308 -11.95 -1.80 -9.98
CA GLY A 308 -11.69 -0.70 -10.87
C GLY A 308 -10.22 -0.56 -11.25
N GLU A 309 -9.98 0.37 -12.17
CA GLU A 309 -8.70 0.68 -12.79
C GLU A 309 -8.35 2.17 -12.61
N ARG A 310 -8.83 2.81 -11.52
CA ARG A 310 -8.43 4.18 -11.18
C ARG A 310 -6.91 4.29 -11.00
N PRO A 311 -6.23 5.16 -11.78
CA PRO A 311 -4.78 5.34 -11.66
C PRO A 311 -4.38 5.81 -10.25
N GLY A 312 -3.27 5.30 -9.73
CA GLY A 312 -2.76 5.67 -8.40
C GLY A 312 -3.55 5.09 -7.21
N HIS A 313 -4.67 4.42 -7.47
CA HIS A 313 -5.48 3.73 -6.46
C HIS A 313 -5.66 2.28 -6.92
N ARG A 314 -4.70 1.44 -6.53
CA ARG A 314 -4.78 -0.01 -6.77
C ARG A 314 -6.10 -0.59 -6.22
N ASP A 315 -6.60 0.00 -5.15
CA ASP A 315 -7.61 -0.60 -4.29
C ASP A 315 -9.00 0.01 -4.51
N GLU A 316 -9.35 0.38 -5.75
CA GLU A 316 -10.72 0.77 -6.09
C GLU A 316 -11.62 -0.48 -6.24
N LEU A 317 -12.46 -0.76 -5.24
CA LEU A 317 -13.53 -1.74 -5.37
C LEU A 317 -14.75 -1.09 -6.02
N VAL A 318 -15.24 -1.63 -7.14
CA VAL A 318 -16.43 -1.08 -7.83
C VAL A 318 -17.69 -1.69 -7.24
N LEU A 319 -17.76 -3.01 -7.20
CA LEU A 319 -18.90 -3.74 -6.65
C LEU A 319 -18.49 -5.11 -6.09
N ARG A 320 -19.35 -5.64 -5.22
CA ARG A 320 -19.28 -7.00 -4.71
C ARG A 320 -20.64 -7.68 -4.88
N ASP A 321 -20.58 -8.90 -5.40
CA ASP A 321 -21.68 -9.85 -5.40
C ASP A 321 -21.52 -10.83 -4.24
N ARG A 322 -22.59 -11.15 -3.53
CA ARG A 322 -22.60 -12.05 -2.35
C ARG A 322 -23.76 -13.03 -2.44
N ASP A 323 -23.52 -14.25 -1.97
CA ASP A 323 -24.53 -15.26 -1.64
C ASP A 323 -25.01 -15.02 -0.20
N THR A 324 -26.27 -14.62 -0.02
CA THR A 324 -26.83 -14.26 1.29
C THR A 324 -27.51 -15.42 2.03
N ASP A 325 -27.91 -16.49 1.32
CA ASP A 325 -28.65 -17.62 1.89
C ASP A 325 -27.87 -18.95 1.88
N GLY A 326 -26.67 -18.95 1.29
CA GLY A 326 -25.78 -20.11 1.22
C GLY A 326 -26.21 -21.13 0.16
N ASN A 327 -27.07 -20.77 -0.79
CA ASN A 327 -27.57 -21.68 -1.82
C ASN A 327 -26.59 -21.86 -3.00
N GLY A 328 -25.47 -21.12 -3.02
CA GLY A 328 -24.46 -21.16 -4.07
C GLY A 328 -24.70 -20.19 -5.22
N THR A 329 -25.71 -19.33 -5.14
CA THR A 329 -26.00 -18.26 -6.10
C THR A 329 -25.72 -16.90 -5.48
N LEU A 330 -25.14 -15.99 -6.28
CA LEU A 330 -24.87 -14.63 -5.82
C LEU A 330 -26.13 -13.78 -6.04
N ASP A 331 -26.86 -13.51 -4.97
CA ASP A 331 -28.19 -12.88 -4.98
C ASP A 331 -28.19 -11.42 -4.49
N GLU A 332 -27.09 -10.94 -3.92
CA GLU A 332 -26.90 -9.55 -3.52
C GLU A 332 -25.78 -8.89 -4.30
N ARG A 333 -26.05 -7.74 -4.92
CA ARG A 333 -25.05 -6.85 -5.51
C ARG A 333 -25.02 -5.50 -4.82
N LEU A 334 -23.83 -5.11 -4.35
CA LEU A 334 -23.59 -3.78 -3.78
C LEU A 334 -22.42 -3.08 -4.47
N TYR A 335 -22.57 -1.78 -4.70
CA TYR A 335 -21.55 -0.88 -5.23
C TYR A 335 -20.84 -0.15 -4.09
N ALA A 336 -19.54 0.02 -4.19
CA ALA A 336 -18.77 0.77 -3.19
C ALA A 336 -18.60 2.22 -3.63
N THR A 337 -18.79 3.18 -2.73
CA THR A 337 -18.25 4.53 -2.89
C THR A 337 -16.98 4.66 -2.08
N MET A 338 -16.07 5.50 -2.56
CA MET A 338 -14.82 5.77 -1.87
C MET A 338 -14.58 7.28 -1.81
N ASP A 339 -13.95 7.72 -0.73
CA ASP A 339 -13.30 9.02 -0.70
C ASP A 339 -11.95 8.96 -1.46
N TYR A 340 -10.98 9.80 -1.10
CA TYR A 340 -9.67 9.73 -1.72
C TYR A 340 -8.93 8.41 -1.44
N PHE A 341 -9.07 7.82 -0.25
CA PHE A 341 -8.35 6.60 0.15
C PHE A 341 -9.25 5.46 0.63
N ASN A 342 -10.39 5.77 1.25
CA ASN A 342 -11.18 4.85 2.05
C ASN A 342 -12.53 4.54 1.40
N GLY A 343 -13.05 3.33 1.60
CA GLY A 343 -14.44 2.99 1.29
C GLY A 343 -15.40 3.68 2.27
N THR A 344 -16.34 4.48 1.77
CA THR A 344 -17.17 5.40 2.57
C THR A 344 -18.65 5.04 2.61
N ALA A 345 -19.19 4.39 1.57
CA ALA A 345 -20.56 3.88 1.60
C ALA A 345 -20.73 2.70 0.65
N VAL A 346 -21.85 1.98 0.84
CA VAL A 346 -22.31 0.94 -0.07
C VAL A 346 -23.70 1.27 -0.59
N LEU A 347 -23.91 1.05 -1.89
CA LEU A 347 -25.15 1.35 -2.60
C LEU A 347 -25.74 0.06 -3.17
N ASN A 348 -27.06 -0.06 -3.19
CA ASN A 348 -27.72 -1.13 -3.95
C ASN A 348 -27.70 -0.81 -5.47
N THR A 349 -28.23 -1.73 -6.27
CA THR A 349 -28.31 -1.59 -7.74
C THR A 349 -29.20 -0.45 -8.23
N SER A 350 -29.92 0.24 -7.34
CA SER A 350 -30.76 1.42 -7.64
C SER A 350 -30.13 2.73 -7.14
N GLY A 351 -28.88 2.70 -6.67
CA GLY A 351 -28.17 3.89 -6.18
C GLY A 351 -28.58 4.34 -4.77
N VAL A 352 -29.34 3.51 -4.03
CA VAL A 352 -29.75 3.82 -2.66
C VAL A 352 -28.67 3.34 -1.68
N VAL A 353 -28.22 4.23 -0.81
CA VAL A 353 -27.25 3.94 0.25
C VAL A 353 -27.81 2.92 1.22
N GLN A 354 -27.04 1.88 1.52
CA GLN A 354 -27.39 0.81 2.44
C GLN A 354 -26.66 0.92 3.79
N GLU A 355 -25.39 1.30 3.75
CA GLU A 355 -24.52 1.48 4.91
C GLU A 355 -23.41 2.48 4.58
N ARG A 356 -22.93 3.19 5.60
CA ARG A 356 -21.86 4.18 5.53
C ARG A 356 -20.75 3.82 6.50
N TYR A 357 -19.54 4.24 6.18
CA TYR A 357 -18.36 3.99 6.98
C TYR A 357 -17.54 5.28 7.11
N ALA A 358 -17.06 5.52 8.32
CA ALA A 358 -16.05 6.53 8.62
C ALA A 358 -14.91 5.87 9.37
N TYR A 359 -13.77 6.55 9.43
CA TYR A 359 -12.56 6.02 10.05
C TYR A 359 -11.92 7.14 10.85
N SER A 360 -11.31 6.82 12.00
CA SER A 360 -10.37 7.77 12.61
C SER A 360 -9.11 7.91 11.75
N ALA A 361 -8.24 8.85 12.10
CA ALA A 361 -6.97 9.11 11.42
C ALA A 361 -6.18 7.80 11.20
N PHE A 362 -6.10 6.95 12.23
CA PHE A 362 -5.40 5.67 12.20
C PHE A 362 -6.29 4.46 11.85
N GLY A 363 -7.50 4.69 11.35
CA GLY A 363 -8.30 3.65 10.71
C GLY A 363 -9.28 2.90 11.60
N VAL A 364 -9.58 3.42 12.81
CA VAL A 364 -10.63 2.84 13.65
C VAL A 364 -11.97 3.05 12.96
N ARG A 365 -12.61 1.95 12.53
CA ARG A 365 -13.83 1.97 11.72
C ARG A 365 -15.07 2.29 12.55
N ARG A 366 -15.88 3.22 12.07
CA ARG A 366 -17.24 3.53 12.50
C ARG A 366 -18.21 3.10 11.41
N ILE A 367 -19.25 2.36 11.78
CA ILE A 367 -20.28 1.86 10.86
C ILE A 367 -21.56 2.65 11.14
N MET A 368 -22.26 3.05 10.10
CA MET A 368 -23.49 3.83 10.20
C MET A 368 -24.53 3.36 9.19
N ALA A 369 -25.81 3.50 9.51
CA ALA A 369 -26.87 3.33 8.54
C ALA A 369 -26.83 4.44 7.45
N ALA A 370 -27.73 4.35 6.47
CA ALA A 370 -27.82 5.31 5.38
C ALA A 370 -28.05 6.76 5.86
N ASP A 371 -28.72 6.93 7.00
CA ASP A 371 -29.06 8.19 7.65
C ASP A 371 -28.02 8.68 8.69
N PHE A 372 -26.81 8.09 8.69
CA PHE A 372 -25.73 8.39 9.63
C PHE A 372 -25.97 7.93 11.09
N THR A 373 -27.01 7.14 11.36
CA THR A 373 -27.18 6.55 12.70
C THR A 373 -26.11 5.47 12.96
N PRO A 374 -25.41 5.48 14.11
CA PRO A 374 -24.34 4.52 14.40
C PRO A 374 -24.82 3.06 14.44
N ARG A 375 -23.95 2.13 14.05
CA ARG A 375 -24.11 0.67 14.13
C ARG A 375 -22.86 0.02 14.70
N SER A 376 -23.04 -1.07 15.44
CA SER A 376 -21.94 -1.88 15.99
C SER A 376 -21.37 -2.87 14.96
N THR A 377 -22.20 -3.37 14.05
CA THR A 377 -21.83 -4.38 13.05
C THR A 377 -22.41 -4.02 11.68
N SER A 378 -21.77 -4.54 10.62
CA SER A 378 -22.27 -4.40 9.25
C SER A 378 -23.40 -5.40 8.99
N ASN A 379 -24.52 -4.94 8.44
CA ASN A 379 -25.60 -5.83 7.97
C ASN A 379 -25.24 -6.52 6.65
N TYR A 380 -24.21 -6.04 5.97
CA TYR A 380 -23.82 -6.48 4.63
C TYR A 380 -22.51 -7.27 4.63
N ALA A 381 -21.96 -7.60 5.81
CA ALA A 381 -20.66 -8.25 5.97
C ALA A 381 -19.57 -7.55 5.11
N TRP A 382 -19.53 -6.22 5.17
CA TRP A 382 -18.64 -5.42 4.36
C TRP A 382 -17.31 -5.19 5.08
N ASP A 383 -16.27 -5.87 4.60
CA ASP A 383 -14.95 -5.89 5.23
C ASP A 383 -13.95 -4.91 4.57
N PHE A 384 -14.23 -4.50 3.33
CA PHE A 384 -13.43 -3.53 2.59
C PHE A 384 -13.65 -2.11 3.11
N GLY A 385 -12.57 -1.39 3.44
CA GLY A 385 -12.72 -0.08 4.06
C GLY A 385 -11.48 0.82 4.03
N TYR A 386 -10.82 0.93 5.18
CA TYR A 386 -9.71 1.85 5.40
C TYR A 386 -8.56 1.60 4.42
N GLN A 387 -8.15 2.67 3.72
CA GLN A 387 -7.13 2.65 2.67
C GLN A 387 -7.33 1.57 1.58
N GLY A 388 -8.58 1.12 1.38
CA GLY A 388 -8.91 0.06 0.41
C GLY A 388 -8.49 -1.35 0.83
N GLN A 389 -8.24 -1.58 2.12
CA GLN A 389 -7.86 -2.89 2.64
C GLN A 389 -9.04 -3.63 3.26
N PHE A 390 -8.88 -4.95 3.40
CA PHE A 390 -9.86 -5.81 4.06
C PHE A 390 -9.54 -5.94 5.55
N ARG A 391 -10.54 -5.64 6.38
CA ARG A 391 -10.49 -5.85 7.82
C ARG A 391 -10.99 -7.26 8.15
N ASP A 392 -10.21 -8.02 8.92
CA ASP A 392 -10.70 -9.27 9.51
C ASP A 392 -11.67 -8.94 10.65
N SER A 393 -12.92 -9.41 10.52
CA SER A 393 -13.99 -9.13 11.47
C SER A 393 -13.71 -9.67 12.88
N GLU A 394 -12.99 -10.78 12.95
CA GLU A 394 -12.72 -11.57 14.14
C GLU A 394 -11.70 -10.90 15.06
N THR A 395 -10.60 -10.42 14.50
CA THR A 395 -9.50 -9.76 15.23
C THR A 395 -9.64 -8.25 15.23
N GLY A 396 -10.26 -7.71 14.20
CA GLY A 396 -10.32 -6.29 13.90
C GLY A 396 -9.08 -5.72 13.23
N TRP A 397 -8.15 -6.57 12.81
CA TRP A 397 -6.92 -6.20 12.12
C TRP A 397 -7.14 -6.05 10.61
N SER A 398 -6.37 -5.18 9.97
CA SER A 398 -6.43 -4.98 8.53
C SER A 398 -5.30 -5.74 7.84
N ASN A 399 -5.66 -6.53 6.83
CA ASN A 399 -4.68 -7.27 6.02
C ASN A 399 -4.22 -6.40 4.84
N TYR A 400 -2.96 -5.98 4.86
CA TYR A 400 -2.34 -5.22 3.78
C TYR A 400 -1.54 -6.10 2.81
N GLY A 401 -1.55 -7.43 2.98
CA GLY A 401 -0.78 -8.39 2.21
C GLY A 401 0.43 -8.89 2.98
N TYR A 402 1.51 -8.10 3.03
CA TYR A 402 2.74 -8.52 3.71
C TYR A 402 2.69 -8.36 5.23
N ARG A 403 1.87 -7.43 5.73
CA ARG A 403 1.74 -7.15 7.17
C ARG A 403 0.28 -7.01 7.58
N PHE A 404 0.06 -7.23 8.88
CA PHE A 404 -1.22 -6.96 9.54
C PHE A 404 -1.12 -5.68 10.34
N TYR A 405 -2.06 -4.77 10.08
CA TYR A 405 -2.17 -3.49 10.75
C TYR A 405 -3.20 -3.56 11.87
N VAL A 406 -2.91 -2.96 13.02
CA VAL A 406 -3.82 -2.87 14.16
C VAL A 406 -4.24 -1.40 14.35
N PRO A 407 -5.45 -1.01 13.90
CA PRO A 407 -5.89 0.38 13.96
C PRO A 407 -5.88 0.99 15.38
N LEU A 408 -6.28 0.21 16.40
CA LEU A 408 -6.31 0.66 17.80
C LEU A 408 -4.92 0.91 18.40
N LEU A 409 -3.88 0.30 17.83
CA LEU A 409 -2.49 0.56 18.20
C LEU A 409 -1.81 1.60 17.30
N GLY A 410 -2.37 1.86 16.11
CA GLY A 410 -1.77 2.73 15.11
C GLY A 410 -0.48 2.18 14.50
N ARG A 411 -0.25 0.86 14.54
CA ARG A 411 1.04 0.27 14.16
C ARG A 411 0.94 -1.14 13.61
N TRP A 412 2.03 -1.58 12.98
CA TRP A 412 2.22 -2.96 12.53
C TRP A 412 2.58 -3.88 13.69
N ILE A 413 2.17 -5.15 13.63
CA ILE A 413 2.50 -6.16 14.67
C ILE A 413 3.78 -6.95 14.38
N ASN A 414 4.38 -6.74 13.21
CA ASN A 414 5.66 -7.29 12.82
C ASN A 414 6.53 -6.21 12.18
N ARG A 415 7.85 -6.43 12.17
CA ARG A 415 8.82 -5.53 11.53
C ARG A 415 8.54 -5.40 10.04
N ASP A 416 8.89 -4.25 9.48
CA ASP A 416 8.89 -4.05 8.03
C ASP A 416 9.81 -5.05 7.33
N ILE A 417 9.30 -5.71 6.31
CA ILE A 417 10.04 -6.69 5.50
C ILE A 417 11.07 -5.99 4.61
N ILE A 418 10.85 -4.71 4.27
CA ILE A 418 11.87 -3.89 3.59
C ILE A 418 12.82 -3.19 4.56
N GLU A 419 12.73 -3.48 5.85
CA GLU A 419 13.61 -2.98 6.91
C GLU A 419 13.69 -1.43 6.90
N GLU A 420 14.87 -0.84 7.15
CA GLU A 420 15.03 0.60 7.31
C GLU A 420 14.89 1.39 5.99
N ARG A 421 14.51 0.74 4.88
CA ARG A 421 14.31 1.42 3.59
C ARG A 421 13.13 2.39 3.59
N ASP A 422 12.13 2.20 4.45
CA ASP A 422 11.08 3.23 4.66
C ASP A 422 11.49 4.27 5.69
N GLY A 423 12.10 3.81 6.78
CA GLY A 423 12.50 4.62 7.91
C GLY A 423 13.00 3.78 9.07
N ILE A 424 13.53 4.45 10.09
CA ILE A 424 14.17 3.80 11.25
C ILE A 424 13.14 3.08 12.13
N ASN A 425 11.89 3.54 12.14
CA ASN A 425 10.81 2.90 12.91
C ASN A 425 10.07 1.87 12.06
N LEU A 426 10.47 0.60 12.23
CA LEU A 426 9.97 -0.54 11.46
C LEU A 426 8.52 -0.95 11.78
N TYR A 427 7.90 -0.36 12.78
CA TYR A 427 6.52 -0.61 13.17
C TYR A 427 5.58 0.56 12.86
N SER A 428 6.13 1.71 12.45
CA SER A 428 5.35 2.92 12.19
C SER A 428 4.40 2.73 11.00
N PHE A 429 3.21 3.34 11.08
CA PHE A 429 2.23 3.31 10.02
C PHE A 429 2.15 4.68 9.33
N GLY A 430 2.46 4.73 8.04
CA GLY A 430 2.34 5.95 7.22
C GLY A 430 3.06 7.18 7.81
N LYS A 431 4.21 6.98 8.48
CA LYS A 431 4.97 8.04 9.18
C LYS A 431 4.14 8.85 10.19
N ASN A 432 3.15 8.20 10.82
CA ASN A 432 2.15 8.85 11.69
C ASN A 432 1.33 9.95 10.99
N ASN A 433 1.29 9.93 9.66
CA ASN A 433 0.49 10.83 8.84
C ASN A 433 -0.44 10.05 7.89
N PRO A 434 -1.24 9.10 8.39
CA PRO A 434 -2.05 8.22 7.55
C PRO A 434 -3.22 8.92 6.84
N SER A 435 -3.57 10.13 7.27
CA SER A 435 -4.53 10.98 6.58
C SER A 435 -3.99 11.50 5.25
N ASN A 436 -2.66 11.51 5.05
CA ASN A 436 -2.02 11.99 3.82
C ASN A 436 -1.17 10.93 3.11
N GLU A 437 -0.72 9.90 3.83
CA GLU A 437 0.12 8.82 3.30
C GLU A 437 -0.68 7.51 3.12
N LEU A 438 -0.37 6.78 2.05
CA LEU A 438 -1.05 5.52 1.70
C LEU A 438 -0.05 4.36 1.68
N ASP A 439 -0.23 3.37 2.54
CA ASP A 439 0.49 2.10 2.42
C ASP A 439 -0.34 1.09 1.63
N ARG A 440 0.16 0.66 0.46
CA ARG A 440 -0.60 -0.24 -0.42
C ARG A 440 -0.43 -1.72 -0.07
N PHE A 441 0.71 -2.07 0.49
CA PHE A 441 1.13 -3.47 0.66
C PHE A 441 1.63 -3.79 2.07
N GLY A 442 1.60 -2.81 2.97
CA GLY A 442 2.28 -2.90 4.24
C GLY A 442 3.79 -2.87 4.04
N LEU A 443 4.31 -2.09 3.09
CA LEU A 443 5.74 -1.98 2.77
C LEU A 443 6.09 -0.53 2.41
N PHE A 444 5.40 0.44 3.02
CA PHE A 444 5.45 1.81 2.53
C PHE A 444 6.90 2.28 2.32
N CYS A 445 7.18 2.94 1.21
CA CYS A 445 8.43 3.63 0.94
C CYS A 445 8.04 4.79 0.04
N ASN A 446 8.05 6.01 0.59
CA ASN A 446 7.59 7.20 -0.12
C ASN A 446 8.51 7.48 -1.34
N PRO A 447 8.00 7.45 -2.59
CA PRO A 447 8.81 7.74 -3.77
C PRO A 447 9.20 9.22 -3.92
N LEU A 448 8.68 10.13 -3.07
CA LEU A 448 8.91 11.57 -3.21
C LEU A 448 10.33 12.06 -2.82
N ILE A 449 11.17 11.21 -2.21
CA ILE A 449 12.55 11.59 -1.87
C ILE A 449 13.51 11.42 -3.06
N LEU A 450 13.24 10.53 -4.01
CA LEU A 450 14.09 10.38 -5.20
C LEU A 450 13.89 11.51 -6.22
N ILE A 451 12.72 12.14 -6.28
CA ILE A 451 12.46 13.27 -7.21
C ILE A 451 13.10 14.57 -6.70
N LYS A 452 13.14 14.81 -5.38
CA LYS A 452 13.71 16.05 -4.81
C LYS A 452 15.24 16.11 -4.85
N ILE A 453 15.93 14.97 -4.81
CA ILE A 453 17.41 14.94 -4.91
C ILE A 453 17.85 15.14 -6.37
N GLU A 454 17.09 14.66 -7.36
CA GLU A 454 17.46 14.86 -8.77
C GLU A 454 17.24 16.29 -9.27
N GLN A 455 16.26 17.04 -8.73
CA GLN A 455 16.11 18.47 -9.08
C GLN A 455 17.29 19.34 -8.62
N TYR A 456 18.01 18.94 -7.56
CA TYR A 456 19.22 19.64 -7.11
C TYR A 456 20.47 19.27 -7.94
N LEU A 457 20.50 18.09 -8.56
CA LEU A 457 21.60 17.69 -9.45
C LEU A 457 21.43 18.21 -10.90
N ILE A 458 20.22 18.64 -11.28
CA ILE A 458 19.89 19.19 -12.60
C ILE A 458 20.53 20.58 -12.84
N ILE A 459 20.94 21.30 -11.80
CA ILE A 459 21.57 22.63 -11.98
C ILE A 459 23.08 22.52 -12.26
N THR A 460 23.72 21.37 -12.03
CA THR A 460 25.20 21.26 -12.09
C THR A 460 25.78 20.42 -13.22
N LEU A 461 25.04 19.52 -13.88
CA LEU A 461 25.64 18.62 -14.90
C LEU A 461 24.76 18.50 -16.16
N GLY A 462 25.22 19.15 -17.24
CA GLY A 462 24.49 19.28 -18.50
C GLY A 462 24.26 18.00 -19.31
N VAL A 463 23.11 18.02 -20.01
CA VAL A 463 22.71 17.38 -21.29
C VAL A 463 22.88 15.86 -21.52
N ILE A 464 23.55 15.08 -20.68
CA ILE A 464 23.69 13.62 -20.90
C ILE A 464 22.51 12.80 -20.32
N SER A 465 21.64 13.42 -19.52
CA SER A 465 20.67 12.67 -18.68
C SER A 465 19.31 12.38 -19.35
N ILE A 466 18.97 12.98 -20.49
CA ILE A 466 17.59 12.94 -21.03
C ILE A 466 17.14 11.52 -21.44
N TRP A 467 18.05 10.68 -21.92
CA TRP A 467 17.70 9.33 -22.39
C TRP A 467 17.48 8.33 -21.24
N LEU A 468 18.29 8.45 -20.17
CA LEU A 468 18.10 7.70 -18.93
C LEU A 468 16.82 8.15 -18.21
N ILE A 469 16.52 9.45 -18.21
CA ILE A 469 15.27 10.00 -17.64
C ILE A 469 14.04 9.43 -18.36
N ILE A 470 14.01 9.41 -19.70
CA ILE A 470 12.86 8.84 -20.45
C ILE A 470 12.71 7.34 -20.21
N ASP A 471 13.80 6.58 -20.13
CA ASP A 471 13.76 5.13 -19.89
C ASP A 471 13.32 4.81 -18.45
N THR A 472 13.76 5.60 -17.47
CA THR A 472 13.41 5.42 -16.06
C THR A 472 11.96 5.86 -15.79
N TRP A 473 11.52 6.96 -16.41
CA TRP A 473 10.13 7.42 -16.35
C TRP A 473 9.18 6.45 -17.07
N ARG A 474 9.60 5.86 -18.21
CA ARG A 474 8.86 4.77 -18.87
C ARG A 474 8.72 3.55 -17.97
N ARG A 475 9.78 3.11 -17.30
CA ARG A 475 9.74 1.95 -16.38
C ARG A 475 8.86 2.22 -15.16
N TYR A 476 8.81 3.46 -14.67
CA TYR A 476 7.99 3.87 -13.53
C TYR A 476 6.50 3.98 -13.87
N VAL A 477 6.17 4.63 -14.99
CA VAL A 477 4.78 4.84 -15.43
C VAL A 477 4.14 3.57 -15.98
N LEU A 478 4.90 2.69 -16.64
CA LEU A 478 4.36 1.43 -17.19
C LEU A 478 4.17 0.32 -16.14
N ARG A 479 4.75 0.44 -14.93
CA ARG A 479 4.69 -0.60 -13.88
C ARG A 479 3.80 -0.27 -12.68
N GLY A 480 2.96 0.75 -12.77
CA GLY A 480 1.91 0.98 -11.77
C GLY A 480 2.40 1.27 -10.34
N GLY A 481 3.55 1.93 -10.18
CA GLY A 481 3.98 2.48 -8.90
C GLY A 481 4.16 1.44 -7.78
N VAL A 482 5.02 0.46 -8.02
CA VAL A 482 5.58 -0.40 -6.97
C VAL A 482 7.07 -0.04 -6.84
N CYS A 483 7.48 0.43 -5.65
CA CYS A 483 8.88 0.38 -5.27
C CYS A 483 9.24 -1.12 -5.14
N CYS A 484 9.85 -1.67 -6.20
CA CYS A 484 10.35 -3.03 -6.35
C CYS A 484 9.31 -4.13 -6.74
N PRO A 485 9.43 -4.76 -7.93
CA PRO A 485 8.70 -5.98 -8.24
C PRO A 485 9.40 -7.18 -7.60
N ILE A 486 8.88 -7.66 -6.47
CA ILE A 486 9.20 -9.01 -6.00
C ILE A 486 8.28 -9.96 -6.78
N GLY A 487 8.79 -10.59 -7.86
CA GLY A 487 8.08 -11.72 -8.48
C GLY A 487 8.16 -11.97 -10.00
N GLU A 488 8.81 -11.15 -10.83
CA GLU A 488 8.79 -11.35 -12.31
C GLU A 488 10.19 -11.55 -12.94
N GLU A 489 11.07 -12.35 -12.33
CA GLU A 489 12.41 -12.61 -12.88
C GLU A 489 12.49 -13.75 -13.91
N THR A 490 11.40 -14.46 -14.21
CA THR A 490 11.47 -15.66 -15.07
C THR A 490 11.30 -15.39 -16.56
N ARG A 491 10.81 -14.22 -17.00
CA ARG A 491 10.53 -13.97 -18.43
C ARG A 491 11.56 -13.12 -19.18
N SER A 492 12.50 -12.45 -18.50
CA SER A 492 13.55 -11.63 -19.15
C SER A 492 14.89 -12.36 -19.37
N ARG A 493 15.08 -13.55 -18.78
CA ARG A 493 16.32 -14.33 -18.90
C ARG A 493 16.51 -15.02 -20.26
N THR A 494 15.46 -15.16 -21.06
CA THR A 494 15.56 -15.88 -22.35
C THR A 494 16.00 -14.96 -23.50
N GLU A 495 15.64 -13.67 -23.47
CA GLU A 495 16.04 -12.72 -24.53
C GLU A 495 17.41 -12.05 -24.28
N SER A 496 17.89 -12.05 -23.03
CA SER A 496 19.22 -11.50 -22.68
C SER A 496 20.37 -12.50 -22.93
N ARG A 497 20.10 -13.81 -22.94
CA ARG A 497 21.12 -14.85 -23.21
C ARG A 497 21.63 -14.84 -24.66
N THR A 498 20.81 -14.46 -25.64
CA THR A 498 21.21 -14.45 -27.05
C THR A 498 22.05 -13.21 -27.43
N ARG A 499 22.02 -12.16 -26.60
CA ARG A 499 22.76 -10.90 -26.84
C ARG A 499 24.04 -10.77 -26.01
N ALA A 500 24.18 -11.55 -24.93
CA ALA A 500 25.35 -11.54 -24.04
C ALA A 500 26.49 -12.49 -24.48
N GLN A 501 26.29 -13.33 -25.49
CA GLN A 501 27.35 -14.22 -26.01
C GLN A 501 28.34 -13.58 -26.99
N SER A 502 28.22 -12.27 -27.32
CA SER A 502 29.11 -11.63 -28.30
C SER A 502 30.13 -10.63 -27.75
N GLN A 503 30.26 -10.44 -26.43
CA GLN A 503 31.27 -9.53 -25.85
C GLN A 503 31.79 -10.02 -24.49
N THR A 504 32.87 -10.80 -24.49
CA THR A 504 33.71 -11.01 -23.29
C THR A 504 35.14 -11.40 -23.71
N GLU A 505 35.94 -10.41 -24.12
CA GLU A 505 37.40 -10.56 -24.09
C GLU A 505 37.89 -10.10 -22.72
N LYS A 506 38.49 -11.02 -21.94
CA LYS A 506 39.10 -10.71 -20.63
C LYS A 506 40.38 -9.89 -20.84
N GLU A 507 40.54 -8.80 -20.08
CA GLU A 507 41.78 -8.01 -20.06
C GLU A 507 42.98 -8.87 -19.66
N LYS A 508 44.08 -8.77 -20.40
CA LYS A 508 45.38 -9.37 -20.07
C LYS A 508 46.45 -8.29 -19.99
N CYS A 509 47.22 -8.30 -18.91
CA CYS A 509 48.35 -7.39 -18.71
C CYS A 509 49.68 -8.15 -18.77
N THR A 510 50.65 -7.63 -19.51
CA THR A 510 51.98 -8.25 -19.71
C THR A 510 53.09 -7.24 -19.49
N VAL A 511 54.24 -7.70 -18.97
CA VAL A 511 55.45 -6.89 -18.81
C VAL A 511 56.17 -6.79 -20.16
N GLU A 512 56.45 -5.59 -20.66
CA GLU A 512 57.07 -5.39 -21.98
C GLU A 512 58.54 -4.92 -21.93
N LYS A 513 59.02 -4.30 -20.83
CA LYS A 513 60.41 -3.78 -20.76
C LYS A 513 60.94 -3.57 -19.33
N VAL A 514 62.21 -3.88 -19.10
CA VAL A 514 62.95 -3.64 -17.84
C VAL A 514 64.00 -2.55 -18.07
N PHE A 515 64.08 -1.56 -17.19
CA PHE A 515 65.09 -0.49 -17.25
C PHE A 515 66.01 -0.52 -16.02
N GLY A 516 67.32 -0.69 -16.28
CA GLY A 516 68.40 -0.63 -15.28
C GLY A 516 68.56 -1.91 -14.46
N ASP A 517 69.39 -2.86 -14.91
CA ASP A 517 69.78 -4.04 -14.12
C ASP A 517 71.08 -3.76 -13.37
N GLY A 518 70.94 -3.42 -12.10
CA GLY A 518 72.04 -3.39 -11.13
C GLY A 518 71.51 -3.73 -9.74
N PRO A 519 72.37 -4.08 -8.77
CA PRO A 519 71.97 -4.62 -7.47
C PRO A 519 71.11 -3.68 -6.60
N GLY A 520 70.87 -2.45 -7.05
CA GLY A 520 70.05 -1.42 -6.39
C GLY A 520 68.61 -1.28 -6.87
N GLY A 521 68.10 -2.16 -7.74
CA GLY A 521 66.69 -2.19 -8.17
C GLY A 521 66.41 -1.48 -9.51
N GLY A 522 65.46 -2.03 -10.30
CA GLY A 522 65.06 -1.53 -11.61
C GLY A 522 63.54 -1.29 -11.72
N LEU A 523 63.10 -0.70 -12.84
CA LEU A 523 61.68 -0.43 -13.13
C LEU A 523 61.19 -1.28 -14.32
N CYS A 524 60.00 -1.87 -14.18
CA CYS A 524 59.35 -2.70 -15.19
C CYS A 524 58.08 -2.02 -15.72
N ARG A 525 57.89 -1.99 -17.05
CA ARG A 525 56.67 -1.44 -17.68
C ARG A 525 55.64 -2.54 -17.96
N VAL A 526 54.42 -2.39 -17.43
CA VAL A 526 53.27 -3.28 -17.63
C VAL A 526 52.28 -2.64 -18.60
N VAL A 527 51.76 -3.41 -19.56
CA VAL A 527 50.76 -2.97 -20.54
C VAL A 527 49.57 -3.92 -20.53
N CYS A 528 48.36 -3.36 -20.39
CA CYS A 528 47.10 -4.09 -20.41
C CYS A 528 46.37 -3.92 -21.75
N ARG A 529 45.89 -5.03 -22.33
CA ARG A 529 45.07 -5.03 -23.56
C ARG A 529 43.71 -5.67 -23.31
N PRO A 530 42.62 -5.13 -23.91
CA PRO A 530 42.63 -4.13 -24.98
C PRO A 530 42.63 -2.66 -24.52
N SER A 531 42.59 -2.38 -23.21
CA SER A 531 42.44 -1.03 -22.64
C SER A 531 43.58 -0.05 -22.93
N GLY A 532 44.77 -0.53 -23.35
CA GLY A 532 45.90 0.33 -23.72
C GLY A 532 46.57 1.04 -22.55
N ILE A 533 46.21 0.67 -21.32
CA ILE A 533 46.76 1.25 -20.09
C ILE A 533 48.19 0.73 -19.90
N SER A 534 49.15 1.63 -19.67
CA SER A 534 50.53 1.27 -19.32
C SER A 534 51.04 2.03 -18.11
N TYR A 535 51.71 1.34 -17.19
CA TYR A 535 52.30 1.91 -15.97
C TYR A 535 53.63 1.23 -15.61
N SER A 536 54.45 1.87 -14.78
CA SER A 536 55.77 1.38 -14.38
C SER A 536 55.76 0.97 -12.90
N VAL A 537 56.33 -0.19 -12.58
CA VAL A 537 56.41 -0.74 -11.22
C VAL A 537 57.85 -1.10 -10.83
N PRO A 538 58.22 -1.02 -9.54
CA PRO A 538 59.50 -1.53 -9.06
C PRO A 538 59.62 -3.03 -9.31
N CYS A 539 60.76 -3.48 -9.82
CA CYS A 539 61.02 -4.89 -10.03
C CYS A 539 62.42 -5.29 -9.54
N HIS A 540 62.50 -6.55 -9.11
CA HIS A 540 63.74 -7.19 -8.70
C HIS A 540 63.95 -8.43 -9.58
N ASN A 541 65.09 -8.52 -10.26
CA ASN A 541 65.38 -9.56 -11.26
C ASN A 541 64.22 -9.78 -12.27
N GLY A 542 63.72 -8.69 -12.87
CA GLY A 542 62.68 -8.76 -13.90
C GLY A 542 61.27 -9.11 -13.41
N THR A 543 61.05 -9.23 -12.09
CA THR A 543 59.73 -9.59 -11.53
C THR A 543 59.16 -8.43 -10.70
N PRO A 544 57.89 -7.99 -10.92
CA PRO A 544 57.24 -6.96 -10.10
C PRO A 544 57.13 -7.39 -8.64
N VAL A 545 57.52 -6.53 -7.70
CA VAL A 545 57.43 -6.84 -6.27
C VAL A 545 56.08 -6.35 -5.72
N GLY A 546 55.22 -7.30 -5.35
CA GLY A 546 53.98 -7.06 -4.60
C GLY A 546 52.71 -7.42 -5.36
N THR A 547 52.27 -8.69 -5.23
CA THR A 547 50.87 -9.17 -5.10
C THR A 547 50.85 -10.69 -5.31
N GLU A 548 50.90 -11.47 -4.23
CA GLU A 548 50.49 -12.89 -4.28
C GLU A 548 49.28 -13.11 -3.38
N VAL A 549 48.17 -13.50 -4.01
CA VAL A 549 47.12 -14.31 -3.39
C VAL A 549 47.37 -15.75 -3.84
N PRO A 550 47.66 -16.73 -2.94
CA PRO A 550 47.72 -18.13 -3.33
C PRO A 550 46.32 -18.78 -3.37
N PRO A 551 46.10 -19.80 -4.21
CA PRO A 551 44.79 -20.39 -4.45
C PRO A 551 44.46 -21.56 -3.51
N GLY A 552 43.19 -21.63 -3.08
CA GLY A 552 42.40 -22.85 -2.84
C GLY A 552 42.85 -23.87 -1.78
N ARG A 553 42.12 -23.97 -0.66
CA ARG A 553 41.82 -25.24 0.04
C ARG A 553 40.45 -25.15 0.73
N GLN A 554 39.61 -26.16 0.50
CA GLN A 554 38.32 -26.37 1.16
C GLN A 554 38.53 -26.78 2.63
N GLY A 555 37.76 -26.19 3.54
CA GLY A 555 37.61 -26.61 4.94
C GLY A 555 36.25 -26.13 5.45
N GLU A 556 35.49 -27.01 6.10
CA GLU A 556 34.18 -26.75 6.69
C GLU A 556 34.27 -25.73 7.85
N PRO A 557 33.22 -24.92 8.13
CA PRO A 557 33.25 -23.94 9.21
C PRO A 557 32.96 -24.56 10.58
N ASP A 558 33.69 -24.07 11.58
CA ASP A 558 33.59 -24.36 13.02
C ASP A 558 32.29 -23.78 13.62
N PRO A 559 31.45 -24.57 14.32
CA PRO A 559 30.15 -24.13 14.83
C PRO A 559 30.18 -23.23 16.08
N ASP A 560 31.34 -22.93 16.67
CA ASP A 560 31.45 -22.15 17.93
C ASP A 560 32.06 -20.73 17.78
N ASP A 561 32.04 -20.11 16.59
CA ASP A 561 32.48 -18.72 16.39
C ASP A 561 31.38 -17.69 16.81
N PRO A 562 31.61 -16.85 17.84
CA PRO A 562 30.66 -15.84 18.31
C PRO A 562 30.45 -14.64 17.36
N ASN A 563 31.15 -14.58 16.21
CA ASN A 563 30.94 -13.57 15.16
C ASN A 563 30.28 -14.12 13.88
N TYR A 564 29.76 -15.35 13.90
CA TYR A 564 29.08 -15.93 12.75
C TYR A 564 27.61 -15.47 12.64
N TYR A 565 27.33 -14.60 11.68
CA TYR A 565 25.96 -14.27 11.24
C TYR A 565 25.58 -15.17 10.04
N PRO A 566 24.58 -16.05 10.14
CA PRO A 566 24.08 -16.77 8.97
C PRO A 566 23.33 -15.79 8.07
N ASN A 567 23.83 -15.62 6.84
CA ASN A 567 23.18 -14.88 5.78
C ASN A 567 21.95 -15.68 5.29
N PRO A 568 20.70 -15.20 5.45
CA PRO A 568 19.51 -15.96 5.06
C PRO A 568 19.19 -15.78 3.57
N LEU A 569 20.16 -15.93 2.67
CA LEU A 569 19.95 -15.98 1.22
C LEU A 569 21.01 -16.87 0.55
N LYS A 570 20.94 -18.17 0.81
CA LYS A 570 21.43 -19.19 -0.12
C LYS A 570 20.30 -20.17 -0.39
N ILE A 571 19.72 -20.07 -1.58
CA ILE A 571 18.85 -21.09 -2.17
C ILE A 571 19.78 -22.19 -2.71
N PRO A 572 19.76 -23.43 -2.19
CA PRO A 572 20.44 -24.57 -2.81
C PRO A 572 19.49 -25.30 -3.78
N GLY A 573 19.98 -25.63 -4.98
CA GLY A 573 19.24 -26.35 -6.03
C GLY A 573 18.20 -25.44 -6.69
N TRP A 574 17.87 -25.53 -7.97
CA TRP A 574 17.62 -26.72 -8.75
C TRP A 574 18.11 -26.52 -10.20
N GLU A 575 18.58 -27.62 -10.78
CA GLU A 575 18.92 -27.82 -12.20
C GLU A 575 17.74 -27.60 -13.15
#